data_AF-A0A373HH40-F1
#
_entry.id   AF-A0A373HH40-F1
#
_cell.length_a   1.000
_cell.length_b   1.000
_cell.length_c   1.000
_cell.angle_alpha   90.00
_cell.angle_beta   90.00
_cell.angle_gamma   90.00
#
_symmetry.space_group_name_H-M   'P 1'
#
loop_
_entity.id
_entity.type
_entity.pdbx_description
1 polymer ?
#
loop_
_entity_poly.entity_id
_entity_poly.type
_entity_poly.pdbx_seq_one_letter_code
_entity_poly.pdbx_strand_id
1 'polypeptide(L)'
;MRLIDEILSDSNIDRAILQVKRNKGVSGVDKMTVDELDEYFYKHRREIRYSILNKKYKPQSVKRVYIPKPNGKKRPLGIPTVVDRVIQQAVAQVLMKKLDSSFSEFSYGFRPRRSAQMAVLKTLEYINEGYDWVIDLDIEAYFDTVNHDKLISILREKNVNDSTTLHLIRKFMQAGIMEDGLVKPSRIGVPQGGLCRYRHNPPYVDKDIMPS
;
A
#
# COMPACT_ATOMS: atom_id res chain seq x y z
N MET A 1 12.98 -21.61 -4.49
CA MET A 1 12.62 -20.93 -3.23
C MET A 1 11.19 -20.42 -3.35
N ARG A 2 10.33 -20.59 -2.34
CA ARG A 2 8.95 -20.08 -2.41
C ARG A 2 8.94 -18.57 -2.25
N LEU A 3 8.02 -17.89 -2.93
CA LEU A 3 7.93 -16.42 -2.89
C LEU A 3 7.69 -15.91 -1.47
N ILE A 4 6.89 -16.64 -0.70
CA ILE A 4 6.61 -16.28 0.69
C ILE A 4 7.85 -16.34 1.59
N ASP A 5 8.82 -17.22 1.29
CA ASP A 5 10.05 -17.31 2.07
C ASP A 5 10.96 -16.10 1.83
N GLU A 6 10.97 -15.55 0.60
CA GLU A 6 11.64 -14.28 0.28
C GLU A 6 10.97 -13.10 0.99
N ILE A 7 9.64 -13.03 0.96
CA ILE A 7 8.85 -11.97 1.62
C ILE A 7 9.12 -11.95 3.12
N LEU A 8 9.14 -13.13 3.75
CA LEU A 8 9.30 -13.28 5.20
C LEU A 8 10.76 -13.45 5.64
N SER A 9 11.72 -13.25 4.74
CA SER A 9 13.14 -13.27 5.09
C SER A 9 13.48 -12.12 6.04
N ASP A 10 14.34 -12.38 7.02
CA ASP A 10 14.69 -11.38 8.05
C ASP A 10 15.19 -10.08 7.43
N SER A 11 16.10 -10.19 6.45
CA SER A 11 16.62 -9.03 5.73
C SER A 11 15.57 -8.24 4.94
N ASN A 12 14.47 -8.87 4.50
CA ASN A 12 13.38 -8.16 3.84
C ASN A 12 12.44 -7.49 4.86
N ILE A 13 12.18 -8.16 5.98
CA ILE A 13 11.37 -7.62 7.09
C ILE A 13 12.08 -6.42 7.72
N ASP A 14 13.38 -6.50 7.98
CA ASP A 14 14.15 -5.38 8.56
C ASP A 14 14.11 -4.15 7.64
N ARG A 15 14.27 -4.35 6.33
CA ARG A 15 14.10 -3.28 5.33
C ARG A 15 12.69 -2.71 5.32
N ALA A 16 11.68 -3.56 5.50
CA ALA A 16 10.29 -3.13 5.57
C ALA A 16 10.01 -2.30 6.83
N ILE A 17 10.56 -2.69 7.99
CA ILE A 17 10.47 -1.93 9.25
C ILE A 17 11.10 -0.55 9.06
N LEU A 18 12.32 -0.48 8.53
CA LEU A 18 13.00 0.79 8.27
C LEU A 18 12.20 1.69 7.33
N GLN A 19 11.60 1.13 6.28
CA GLN A 19 10.78 1.90 5.34
C GLN A 19 9.49 2.40 5.99
N VAL A 20 8.82 1.59 6.81
CA VAL A 20 7.61 2.01 7.55
C VAL A 20 7.94 3.10 8.57
N LYS A 21 9.04 2.97 9.30
CA LYS A 21 9.53 4.02 10.21
C LYS A 21 9.82 5.32 9.47
N ARG A 22 10.50 5.25 8.32
CA ARG A 22 10.79 6.42 7.46
C ARG A 22 9.52 7.08 6.93
N ASN A 23 8.51 6.30 6.62
CA ASN A 23 7.23 6.82 6.14
C ASN A 23 6.47 7.60 7.23
N LYS A 24 6.81 7.35 8.51
CA LYS A 24 6.06 7.83 9.68
C LYS A 24 4.57 7.46 9.56
N GLY A 25 3.72 8.04 10.40
CA GLY A 25 2.27 7.96 10.24
C GLY A 25 1.56 7.57 11.52
N VAL A 26 0.27 7.86 11.55
CA VAL A 26 -0.58 7.60 12.71
C VAL A 26 -0.76 6.10 12.94
N SER A 27 -1.01 5.74 14.18
CA SER A 27 -1.28 4.38 14.59
C SER A 27 -2.62 3.86 14.05
N GLY A 28 -2.71 2.55 13.92
CA GLY A 28 -3.92 1.86 13.47
C GLY A 28 -4.97 1.77 14.57
N VAL A 29 -5.83 0.75 14.48
CA VAL A 29 -6.85 0.46 15.50
C VAL A 29 -6.26 0.04 16.86
N ASP A 30 -5.07 -0.55 16.83
CA ASP A 30 -4.29 -1.03 17.97
C ASP A 30 -3.55 0.08 18.73
N LYS A 31 -3.54 1.30 18.18
CA LYS A 31 -2.82 2.48 18.71
C LYS A 31 -1.30 2.33 18.81
N MET A 32 -0.74 1.19 18.38
CA MET A 32 0.70 0.95 18.34
C MET A 32 1.39 1.90 17.35
N THR A 33 2.49 2.49 17.79
CA THR A 33 3.28 3.48 17.07
C THR A 33 4.42 2.83 16.28
N VAL A 34 5.06 3.61 15.40
CA VAL A 34 6.20 3.11 14.61
C VAL A 34 7.45 2.85 15.46
N ASP A 35 7.58 3.49 16.61
CA ASP A 35 8.76 3.38 17.48
C ASP A 35 8.78 2.03 18.21
N GLU A 36 7.61 1.48 18.51
CA GLU A 36 7.43 0.18 19.16
C GLU A 36 7.68 -1.02 18.22
N LEU A 37 7.87 -0.78 16.91
CA LEU A 37 8.01 -1.83 15.91
C LEU A 37 9.20 -2.76 16.17
N ASP A 38 10.35 -2.22 16.58
CA ASP A 38 11.56 -3.03 16.76
C ASP A 38 11.36 -4.05 17.89
N GLU A 39 10.86 -3.59 19.04
CA GLU A 39 10.62 -4.44 20.20
C GLU A 39 9.53 -5.48 19.90
N TYR A 40 8.46 -5.07 19.22
CA TYR A 40 7.38 -5.96 18.85
C TYR A 40 7.84 -7.06 17.88
N PHE A 41 8.58 -6.70 16.82
CA PHE A 41 9.11 -7.69 15.88
C PHE A 41 10.22 -8.54 16.52
N TYR A 42 11.00 -8.02 17.47
CA TYR A 42 11.94 -8.83 18.24
C TYR A 42 11.24 -9.98 18.98
N LYS A 43 10.10 -9.69 19.62
CA LYS A 43 9.31 -10.67 20.39
C LYS A 43 8.45 -11.59 19.50
N HIS A 44 7.75 -11.03 18.52
CA HIS A 44 6.66 -11.73 17.81
C HIS A 44 6.99 -12.19 16.39
N ARG A 45 8.18 -11.88 15.83
CA ARG A 45 8.52 -12.24 14.43
C ARG A 45 8.30 -13.71 14.09
N ARG A 46 8.65 -14.63 15.00
CA ARG A 46 8.53 -16.09 14.76
C ARG A 46 7.06 -16.50 14.69
N GLU A 47 6.24 -15.97 15.59
CA GLU A 47 4.81 -16.21 15.64
C GLU A 47 4.10 -15.65 14.39
N ILE A 48 4.43 -14.42 14.00
CA ILE A 48 3.90 -13.78 12.79
C ILE A 48 4.27 -14.63 11.57
N ARG A 49 5.56 -14.97 11.40
CA ARG A 49 6.04 -15.80 10.30
C ARG A 49 5.33 -17.15 10.26
N TYR A 50 5.22 -17.83 11.41
CA TYR A 50 4.54 -19.11 11.52
C TYR A 50 3.05 -18.99 11.14
N SER A 51 2.35 -17.96 11.62
CA SER A 51 0.93 -17.75 11.30
C SER A 51 0.71 -17.48 9.81
N ILE A 52 1.61 -16.73 9.16
CA ILE A 52 1.52 -16.44 7.71
C ILE A 52 1.77 -17.71 6.91
N LEU A 53 2.83 -18.47 7.23
CA LEU A 53 3.16 -19.72 6.54
C LEU A 53 2.03 -20.76 6.64
N ASN A 54 1.32 -20.78 7.77
CA ASN A 54 0.18 -21.66 8.02
C ASN A 54 -1.18 -21.06 7.61
N LYS A 55 -1.21 -19.91 6.91
CA LYS A 55 -2.45 -19.22 6.47
C LYS A 55 -3.43 -18.89 7.62
N LYS A 56 -2.90 -18.73 8.83
CA LYS A 56 -3.64 -18.35 10.05
C LYS A 56 -3.56 -16.86 10.36
N TYR A 57 -2.64 -16.12 9.72
CA TYR A 57 -2.54 -14.67 9.87
C TYR A 57 -3.84 -13.97 9.46
N LYS A 58 -4.37 -13.14 10.34
CA LYS A 58 -5.54 -12.31 10.10
C LYS A 58 -5.12 -10.85 10.26
N PRO A 59 -5.04 -10.07 9.16
CA PRO A 59 -4.81 -8.64 9.24
C PRO A 59 -5.86 -7.97 10.11
N GLN A 60 -5.45 -6.95 10.86
CA GLN A 60 -6.37 -6.18 11.68
C GLN A 60 -7.24 -5.29 10.80
N SER A 61 -8.40 -4.90 11.32
CA SER A 61 -9.25 -3.93 10.63
C SER A 61 -8.52 -2.60 10.48
N VAL A 62 -8.69 -1.95 9.33
CA VAL A 62 -8.09 -0.64 9.07
C VAL A 62 -8.89 0.45 9.78
N LYS A 63 -8.21 1.43 10.36
CA LYS A 63 -8.84 2.58 11.02
C LYS A 63 -9.33 3.58 9.98
N ARG A 64 -10.62 3.92 9.98
CA ARG A 64 -11.16 4.96 9.10
C ARG A 64 -10.72 6.34 9.57
N VAL A 65 -10.14 7.13 8.66
CA VAL A 65 -9.80 8.54 8.86
C VAL A 65 -10.29 9.33 7.66
N TYR A 66 -10.74 10.57 7.88
CA TYR A 66 -11.24 11.44 6.83
C TYR A 66 -10.28 12.60 6.58
N ILE A 67 -9.78 12.72 5.34
CA ILE A 67 -8.96 13.85 4.92
C ILE A 67 -9.85 14.87 4.19
N PRO A 68 -9.86 16.15 4.60
CA PRO A 68 -10.64 17.17 3.90
C PRO A 68 -10.07 17.41 2.50
N LYS A 69 -10.94 17.47 1.49
CA LYS A 69 -10.60 17.95 0.15
C LYS A 69 -10.86 19.47 0.06
N PRO A 70 -10.19 20.18 -0.87
CA PRO A 70 -10.41 21.61 -1.10
C PRO A 70 -11.86 21.95 -1.49
N ASN A 71 -12.56 21.00 -2.13
CA ASN A 71 -13.95 21.13 -2.57
C ASN A 71 -14.99 20.82 -1.46
N GLY A 72 -14.59 20.75 -0.19
CA GLY A 72 -15.48 20.47 0.95
C GLY A 72 -15.88 19.00 1.13
N LYS A 73 -15.63 18.12 0.15
CA LYS A 73 -15.83 16.67 0.31
C LYS A 73 -14.73 16.08 1.20
N LYS A 74 -14.99 14.94 1.84
CA LYS A 74 -13.98 14.20 2.63
C LYS A 74 -13.51 12.97 1.86
N ARG A 75 -12.19 12.74 1.80
CA ARG A 75 -11.61 11.50 1.28
C ARG A 75 -11.49 10.49 2.43
N PRO A 76 -12.19 9.35 2.36
CA PRO A 76 -12.01 8.31 3.35
C PRO A 76 -10.68 7.59 3.13
N LEU A 77 -9.89 7.44 4.20
CA LEU A 77 -8.63 6.71 4.26
C LEU A 77 -8.77 5.55 5.26
N GLY A 78 -8.19 4.39 4.94
CA GLY A 78 -8.11 3.24 5.83
C GLY A 78 -6.66 3.04 6.27
N ILE A 79 -6.36 3.29 7.54
CA ILE A 79 -5.01 3.21 8.08
C ILE A 79 -4.81 1.83 8.72
N PRO A 80 -3.97 0.94 8.16
CA PRO A 80 -3.66 -0.34 8.77
C PRO A 80 -2.82 -0.17 10.05
N THR A 81 -2.74 -1.23 10.85
CA THR A 81 -1.81 -1.30 11.98
C THR A 81 -0.36 -1.19 11.50
N VAL A 82 0.54 -0.75 12.38
CA VAL A 82 1.96 -0.64 12.04
C VAL A 82 2.54 -1.99 11.62
N VAL A 83 2.10 -3.09 12.24
CA VAL A 83 2.51 -4.46 11.90
C VAL A 83 2.01 -4.86 10.52
N ASP A 84 0.73 -4.61 10.22
CA ASP A 84 0.17 -4.87 8.89
C ASP A 84 0.87 -4.04 7.81
N ARG A 85 1.24 -2.78 8.10
CA ARG A 85 2.04 -1.95 7.19
C ARG A 85 3.41 -2.56 6.90
N VAL A 86 4.10 -3.10 7.90
CA VAL A 86 5.40 -3.78 7.70
C VAL A 86 5.23 -4.99 6.81
N ILE A 87 4.23 -5.83 7.05
CA ILE A 87 4.01 -7.04 6.23
C ILE A 87 3.60 -6.66 4.80
N GLN A 88 2.73 -5.66 4.63
CA GLN A 88 2.38 -5.12 3.32
C GLN A 88 3.63 -4.59 2.59
N GLN A 89 4.48 -3.84 3.29
CA GLN A 89 5.73 -3.30 2.74
C GLN A 89 6.68 -4.43 2.32
N ALA A 90 6.80 -5.48 3.11
CA ALA A 90 7.60 -6.64 2.80
C ALA A 90 7.11 -7.38 1.54
N VAL A 91 5.78 -7.53 1.39
CA VAL A 91 5.15 -8.07 0.17
C VAL A 91 5.45 -7.16 -1.03
N ALA A 92 5.24 -5.86 -0.89
CA ALA A 92 5.45 -4.89 -1.95
C ALA A 92 6.89 -4.89 -2.46
N GLN A 93 7.89 -4.93 -1.58
CA GLN A 93 9.32 -4.97 -1.93
C GLN A 93 9.65 -6.13 -2.88
N VAL A 94 9.12 -7.33 -2.59
CA VAL A 94 9.38 -8.54 -3.39
C VAL A 94 8.57 -8.53 -4.68
N LEU A 95 7.29 -8.14 -4.62
CA LEU A 95 6.44 -8.06 -5.82
C LEU A 95 6.95 -7.01 -6.80
N MET A 96 7.35 -5.83 -6.31
CA MET A 96 7.92 -4.79 -7.17
C MET A 96 9.16 -5.30 -7.88
N LYS A 97 10.09 -5.99 -7.19
CA LYS A 97 11.27 -6.58 -7.82
C LYS A 97 10.92 -7.55 -8.95
N LYS A 98 9.83 -8.31 -8.82
CA LYS A 98 9.38 -9.26 -9.85
C LYS A 98 8.61 -8.62 -10.99
N LEU A 99 7.79 -7.62 -10.69
CA LEU A 99 6.86 -7.03 -11.65
C LEU A 99 7.44 -5.84 -12.40
N ASP A 100 8.52 -5.21 -11.89
CA ASP A 100 9.03 -3.95 -12.44
C ASP A 100 9.37 -4.02 -13.93
N SER A 101 9.94 -5.14 -14.39
CA SER A 101 10.27 -5.38 -15.81
C SER A 101 9.03 -5.55 -16.71
N SER A 102 7.86 -5.82 -16.13
CA SER A 102 6.61 -6.04 -16.88
C SER A 102 5.74 -4.79 -16.98
N PHE A 103 6.12 -3.70 -16.30
CA PHE A 103 5.41 -2.42 -16.40
C PHE A 103 5.87 -1.63 -17.62
N SER A 104 4.93 -0.92 -18.24
CA SER A 104 5.22 0.03 -19.31
C SER A 104 6.30 1.03 -18.88
N GLU A 105 7.17 1.42 -19.80
CA GLU A 105 8.18 2.45 -19.59
C GLU A 105 7.56 3.82 -19.25
N PHE A 106 6.31 4.04 -19.66
CA PHE A 106 5.51 5.24 -19.40
C PHE A 106 4.70 5.16 -18.11
N SER A 107 4.85 4.09 -17.32
CA SER A 107 4.26 4.01 -15.98
C SER A 107 5.20 4.64 -14.96
N TYR A 108 4.87 5.82 -14.44
CA TYR A 108 5.72 6.56 -13.50
C TYR A 108 5.26 6.51 -12.03
N GLY A 109 4.01 6.12 -11.77
CA GLY A 109 3.43 6.08 -10.42
C GLY A 109 3.98 4.96 -9.54
N PHE A 110 4.32 5.27 -8.29
CA PHE A 110 4.70 4.31 -7.22
C PHE A 110 5.80 3.30 -7.58
N ARG A 111 6.69 3.65 -8.52
CA ARG A 111 7.80 2.79 -8.95
C ARG A 111 9.15 3.28 -8.42
N PRO A 112 10.09 2.38 -8.12
CA PRO A 112 11.43 2.76 -7.71
C PRO A 112 12.09 3.51 -8.87
N ARG A 113 12.80 4.61 -8.56
CA ARG A 113 13.54 5.42 -9.55
C ARG A 113 12.69 6.03 -10.67
N ARG A 114 11.37 6.12 -10.49
CA ARG A 114 10.45 6.88 -11.36
C ARG A 114 9.79 7.98 -10.54
N SER A 115 9.57 9.15 -11.13
CA SER A 115 8.97 10.29 -10.44
C SER A 115 7.93 11.00 -11.31
N ALA A 116 7.05 11.77 -10.66
CA ALA A 116 6.09 12.62 -11.36
C ALA A 116 6.78 13.63 -12.29
N GLN A 117 7.97 14.11 -11.93
CA GLN A 117 8.76 15.00 -12.79
C GLN A 117 9.16 14.31 -14.10
N MET A 118 9.54 13.03 -14.08
CA MET A 118 9.84 12.29 -15.31
C MET A 118 8.62 12.12 -16.20
N ALA A 119 7.42 11.96 -15.62
CA ALA A 119 6.18 11.92 -16.38
C ALA A 119 5.94 13.26 -17.10
N VAL A 120 6.09 14.38 -16.39
CA VAL A 120 5.93 15.73 -16.94
C VAL A 120 6.95 15.99 -18.06
N LEU A 121 8.22 15.63 -17.86
CA LEU A 121 9.24 15.77 -18.90
C LEU A 121 8.87 15.00 -20.16
N LYS A 122 8.37 13.76 -20.01
CA LYS A 122 7.95 12.97 -21.17
C LYS A 122 6.74 13.56 -21.88
N THR A 123 5.78 14.12 -21.14
CA THR A 123 4.67 14.87 -21.73
C THR A 123 5.15 16.09 -22.51
N LEU A 124 6.14 16.83 -22.00
CA LEU A 124 6.73 17.97 -22.71
C LEU A 124 7.44 17.55 -24.00
N GLU A 125 8.12 16.40 -24.01
CA GLU A 125 8.70 15.84 -25.25
C GLU A 125 7.61 15.59 -26.30
N TYR A 126 6.48 14.97 -25.94
CA TYR A 126 5.38 14.75 -26.88
C TYR A 126 4.77 16.05 -27.41
N ILE A 127 4.59 17.05 -26.55
CA ILE A 127 4.10 18.37 -26.99
C ILE A 127 5.09 18.98 -28.01
N ASN A 128 6.40 18.90 -27.74
CA ASN A 128 7.43 19.40 -28.66
C ASN A 128 7.52 18.60 -29.98
N GLU A 129 7.09 17.35 -29.99
CA GLU A 129 6.98 16.51 -31.18
C GLU A 129 5.69 16.79 -32.02
N GLY A 130 4.82 17.70 -31.56
CA GLY A 130 3.60 18.10 -32.24
C GLY A 130 2.33 17.36 -31.80
N TYR A 131 2.38 16.62 -30.69
CA TYR A 131 1.19 16.00 -30.08
C TYR A 131 0.47 17.02 -29.18
N ASP A 132 -0.38 17.85 -29.80
CA ASP A 132 -1.03 18.98 -29.14
C ASP A 132 -2.35 18.63 -28.41
N TRP A 133 -2.80 17.38 -28.52
CA TRP A 133 -4.06 16.91 -27.94
C TRP A 133 -3.80 15.88 -26.83
N VAL A 134 -4.33 16.15 -25.64
CA VAL A 134 -4.22 15.26 -24.47
C VAL A 134 -5.58 14.65 -24.17
N ILE A 135 -5.62 13.32 -24.08
CA ILE A 135 -6.79 12.59 -23.57
C ILE A 135 -6.52 12.30 -22.09
N ASP A 136 -7.21 13.00 -21.20
CA ASP A 136 -7.16 12.75 -19.76
C ASP A 136 -8.18 11.67 -19.37
N LEU A 137 -7.69 10.59 -18.77
CA LEU A 137 -8.49 9.46 -18.30
C LEU A 137 -8.26 9.29 -16.80
N ASP A 138 -9.23 9.69 -15.98
CA ASP A 138 -9.22 9.42 -14.54
C ASP A 138 -10.15 8.24 -14.22
N ILE A 139 -9.67 7.28 -13.44
CA ILE A 139 -10.48 6.17 -12.95
C ILE A 139 -11.02 6.54 -11.57
N GLU A 140 -12.26 6.99 -11.54
CA GLU A 140 -12.93 7.34 -10.29
C GLU A 140 -12.96 6.13 -9.33
N ALA A 141 -12.59 6.37 -8.07
CA ALA A 141 -12.70 5.38 -7.00
C ALA A 141 -12.01 4.03 -7.32
N TYR A 142 -10.87 4.05 -8.04
CA TYR A 142 -10.09 2.85 -8.41
C TYR A 142 -9.94 1.87 -7.25
N PHE A 143 -9.50 2.37 -6.08
CA PHE A 143 -9.31 1.55 -4.90
C PHE A 143 -10.61 1.07 -4.26
N ASP A 144 -11.73 1.78 -4.41
CA ASP A 144 -13.00 1.38 -3.78
C ASP A 144 -13.79 0.36 -4.64
N THR A 145 -13.40 0.18 -5.91
CA THR A 145 -14.09 -0.68 -6.88
C THR A 145 -13.31 -1.92 -7.32
N VAL A 146 -12.06 -2.10 -6.83
CA VAL A 146 -11.23 -3.26 -7.20
C VAL A 146 -11.92 -4.58 -6.85
N ASN A 147 -12.17 -5.41 -7.86
CA ASN A 147 -12.62 -6.78 -7.67
C ASN A 147 -11.43 -7.67 -7.25
N HIS A 148 -11.55 -8.33 -6.09
CA HIS A 148 -10.48 -9.13 -5.51
C HIS A 148 -10.08 -10.32 -6.38
N ASP A 149 -11.04 -10.99 -7.03
CA ASP A 149 -10.76 -12.15 -7.86
C ASP A 149 -10.05 -11.76 -9.16
N LYS A 150 -10.45 -10.63 -9.76
CA LYS A 150 -9.74 -10.07 -10.93
C LYS A 150 -8.29 -9.72 -10.58
N LEU A 151 -8.05 -9.05 -9.44
CA LEU A 151 -6.68 -8.70 -9.03
C LEU A 151 -5.82 -9.96 -8.82
N ILE A 152 -6.37 -10.99 -8.18
CA ILE A 152 -5.66 -12.26 -7.98
C ILE A 152 -5.39 -12.98 -9.32
N SER A 153 -6.30 -12.92 -10.29
CA SER A 153 -6.06 -13.45 -11.65
C SER A 153 -4.88 -12.76 -12.31
N ILE A 154 -4.86 -11.41 -12.30
CA ILE A 154 -3.77 -10.62 -12.89
C ILE A 154 -2.43 -10.96 -12.23
N LEU A 155 -2.39 -11.14 -10.91
CA LEU A 155 -1.17 -11.54 -10.22
C LEU A 155 -0.68 -12.93 -10.66
N ARG A 156 -1.59 -13.89 -10.88
CA ARG A 156 -1.25 -15.21 -11.41
C ARG A 156 -0.70 -15.16 -12.83
N GLU A 157 -1.31 -14.35 -13.69
CA GLU A 157 -0.86 -14.10 -15.07
C GLU A 157 0.54 -13.47 -15.10
N LYS A 158 0.91 -12.70 -14.06
CA LYS A 158 2.25 -12.14 -13.87
C LYS A 158 3.20 -13.06 -13.09
N ASN A 159 2.95 -14.37 -13.11
CA ASN A 159 3.77 -15.42 -12.49
C ASN A 159 3.90 -15.33 -10.95
N VAL A 160 2.95 -14.69 -10.25
CA VAL A 160 2.85 -14.71 -8.79
C VAL A 160 1.93 -15.88 -8.38
N ASN A 161 2.48 -17.10 -8.42
CA ASN A 161 1.69 -18.34 -8.21
C ASN A 161 1.81 -18.97 -6.81
N ASP A 162 2.49 -18.30 -5.87
CA ASP A 162 2.61 -18.79 -4.49
C ASP A 162 1.27 -18.70 -3.74
N SER A 163 0.72 -19.86 -3.37
CA SER A 163 -0.61 -19.93 -2.75
C SER A 163 -0.70 -19.22 -1.40
N THR A 164 0.41 -19.13 -0.66
CA THR A 164 0.44 -18.48 0.65
C THR A 164 0.53 -16.97 0.49
N THR A 165 1.33 -16.49 -0.46
CA THR A 165 1.38 -15.07 -0.83
C THR A 165 0.03 -14.58 -1.35
N LEU A 166 -0.61 -15.29 -2.28
CA LEU A 166 -1.93 -14.91 -2.80
C LEU A 166 -3.01 -14.92 -1.72
N HIS A 167 -2.95 -15.88 -0.79
CA HIS A 167 -3.84 -15.92 0.36
C HIS A 167 -3.65 -14.68 1.26
N LEU A 168 -2.40 -14.33 1.57
CA LEU A 168 -2.08 -13.16 2.40
C LEU A 168 -2.57 -11.85 1.75
N ILE A 169 -2.33 -11.67 0.44
CA ILE A 169 -2.80 -10.50 -0.31
C ILE A 169 -4.33 -10.42 -0.27
N ARG A 170 -5.03 -11.53 -0.50
CA ARG A 170 -6.48 -11.58 -0.40
C ARG A 170 -6.97 -11.20 1.00
N LYS A 171 -6.30 -11.65 2.06
CA LYS A 171 -6.63 -11.27 3.44
C LYS A 171 -6.46 -9.77 3.70
N PHE A 172 -5.45 -9.12 3.12
CA PHE A 172 -5.32 -7.67 3.22
C PHE A 172 -6.45 -6.92 2.53
N MET A 173 -6.90 -7.37 1.37
CA MET A 173 -8.04 -6.75 0.67
C MET A 173 -9.36 -6.94 1.42
N GLN A 174 -9.52 -8.07 2.09
CA GLN A 174 -10.71 -8.42 2.88
C GLN A 174 -10.69 -7.82 4.30
N ALA A 175 -9.59 -7.17 4.71
CA ALA A 175 -9.50 -6.56 6.02
C ALA A 175 -10.63 -5.53 6.18
N GLY A 176 -11.43 -5.70 7.24
CA GLY A 176 -12.58 -4.84 7.50
C GLY A 176 -12.15 -3.40 7.80
N ILE A 177 -13.09 -2.47 7.64
CA ILE A 177 -12.89 -1.06 8.00
C ILE A 177 -13.54 -0.83 9.35
N MET A 178 -12.76 -0.34 10.32
CA MET A 178 -13.25 0.08 11.62
C MET A 178 -13.62 1.57 11.57
N GLU A 179 -14.89 1.86 11.83
CA GLU A 179 -15.48 3.19 11.84
C GLU A 179 -16.44 3.27 13.03
N ASP A 180 -16.24 4.26 13.91
CA ASP A 180 -17.06 4.49 15.11
C ASP A 180 -17.26 3.25 16.01
N GLY A 181 -16.21 2.42 16.13
CA GLY A 181 -16.23 1.19 16.94
C GLY A 181 -16.90 -0.01 16.27
N LEU A 182 -17.46 0.17 15.07
CA LEU A 182 -18.07 -0.91 14.28
C LEU A 182 -17.12 -1.37 13.17
N VAL A 183 -16.95 -2.68 13.04
CA VAL A 183 -16.17 -3.28 11.95
C VAL A 183 -17.10 -3.62 10.80
N LYS A 184 -16.94 -2.93 9.67
CA LYS A 184 -17.65 -3.23 8.43
C LYS A 184 -16.80 -4.16 7.55
N PRO A 185 -17.32 -5.27 7.03
CA PRO A 185 -16.58 -6.16 6.15
C PRO A 185 -16.28 -5.49 4.80
N SER A 186 -15.06 -5.66 4.28
CA SER A 186 -14.66 -5.20 2.95
C SER A 186 -14.95 -6.30 1.92
N ARG A 187 -15.99 -6.13 1.09
CA ARG A 187 -16.36 -7.07 0.03
C ARG A 187 -15.84 -6.68 -1.36
N ILE A 188 -15.58 -5.38 -1.58
CA ILE A 188 -15.09 -4.80 -2.83
C ILE A 188 -14.12 -3.67 -2.46
N GLY A 189 -13.06 -3.50 -3.25
CA GLY A 189 -12.05 -2.46 -3.04
C GLY A 189 -10.89 -2.87 -2.12
N VAL A 190 -9.94 -1.96 -1.96
CA VAL A 190 -8.71 -2.10 -1.20
C VAL A 190 -8.58 -0.88 -0.30
N PRO A 191 -8.28 -1.04 1.01
CA PRO A 191 -8.07 0.08 1.91
C PRO A 191 -7.04 1.08 1.37
N GLN A 192 -7.47 2.33 1.14
CA GLN A 192 -6.56 3.41 0.80
C GLN A 192 -5.70 3.72 2.02
N GLY A 193 -4.40 3.37 1.99
CA GLY A 193 -3.48 3.59 3.12
C GLY A 193 -2.41 2.52 3.29
N GLY A 194 -2.53 1.39 2.58
CA GLY A 194 -1.44 0.44 2.43
C GLY A 194 -0.31 1.05 1.59
N LEU A 195 0.71 1.59 2.26
CA LEU A 195 1.98 2.09 1.69
C LEU A 195 1.92 3.33 0.79
N CYS A 196 0.73 3.78 0.37
CA CYS A 196 0.58 4.94 -0.51
C CYS A 196 0.75 6.25 0.26
N ARG A 197 1.89 6.91 0.08
CA ARG A 197 2.06 8.34 0.38
C ARG A 197 1.62 9.13 -0.85
N TYR A 198 0.60 9.99 -0.72
CA TYR A 198 0.41 11.10 -1.66
C TYR A 198 1.06 12.32 -1.02
N ARG A 199 2.22 12.77 -1.54
CA ARG A 199 2.70 14.12 -1.23
C ARG A 199 1.91 15.07 -2.14
N HIS A 200 0.80 15.61 -1.64
CA HIS A 200 0.31 16.87 -2.18
C HIS A 200 1.36 17.92 -1.81
N ASN A 201 2.08 18.46 -2.79
CA ASN A 201 2.80 19.72 -2.58
C ASN A 201 1.85 20.90 -2.88
N PRO A 202 2.01 22.02 -2.16
CA PRO A 202 0.97 23.01 -1.86
C PRO A 202 0.45 23.86 -3.04
N PRO A 203 -0.73 24.51 -2.88
CA PRO A 203 -0.99 25.53 -1.85
C PRO A 203 -1.52 25.03 -0.48
N TYR A 204 -1.60 23.72 -0.23
CA TYR A 204 -2.17 23.12 1.00
C TYR A 204 -1.21 22.93 2.20
N VAL A 205 -0.16 23.76 2.35
CA VAL A 205 0.55 23.87 3.64
C VAL A 205 -0.19 24.94 4.43
N ASP A 206 -1.24 24.52 5.13
CA ASP A 206 -1.72 25.18 6.35
C ASP A 206 -2.80 24.30 6.96
N LYS A 207 -2.33 23.19 7.51
CA LYS A 207 -2.91 22.50 8.66
C LYS A 207 -1.94 21.39 9.04
N ASP A 208 -0.94 21.80 9.82
CA ASP A 208 -0.16 20.90 10.63
C ASP A 208 -1.11 20.02 11.45
N ILE A 209 -1.13 18.73 11.12
CA ILE A 209 -1.57 17.71 12.06
C ILE A 209 -0.31 17.24 12.79
N MET A 210 0.26 18.14 13.60
CA MET A 210 1.00 17.93 14.87
C MET A 210 1.72 19.23 15.29
N PRO A 211 1.65 19.64 16.59
CA PRO A 211 2.46 20.74 17.10
C PRO A 211 3.94 20.34 17.25
N SER A 212 4.79 21.36 17.06
CA SER A 212 6.25 21.49 17.24
C SER A 212 7.02 20.33 17.86
#